data_AF-A0A7C1SYF3-F1
#
_entry.id   AF-A0A7C1SYF3-F1
#
_cell.length_a   1.000
_cell.length_b   1.000
_cell.length_c   1.000
_cell.angle_alpha   90.00
_cell.angle_beta   90.00
_cell.angle_gamma   90.00
#
_symmetry.space_group_name_H-M   'P 1'
#
loop_
_entity.id
_entity.type
_entity.pdbx_description
1 polymer ?
#
loop_
_entity_poly.entity_id
_entity_poly.type
_entity_poly.pdbx_seq_one_letter_code
_entity_poly.pdbx_strand_id
1 'polypeptide(L)'
;MSTFVPASRVSRIKISPSTAAAARARELKAAGRDIVDLTVGEPDFDTPDAIKAAAHAAIDRGETKYTAVNGTPALRNAIIGDFQRRLGLTYADNEICVGGGAK
;
A
#
# COMPACT_ATOMS: atom_id res chain seq x y z
N MET A 1 -22.55 9.82 -29.02
CA MET A 1 -21.83 9.12 -27.93
C MET A 1 -22.65 9.30 -26.67
N SER A 2 -22.91 8.23 -25.91
CA SER A 2 -23.65 8.32 -24.64
C SER A 2 -22.76 8.96 -23.57
N THR A 3 -23.29 9.93 -22.82
CA THR A 3 -22.58 10.58 -21.71
C THR A 3 -22.39 9.60 -20.56
N PHE A 4 -21.17 9.46 -20.06
CA PHE A 4 -20.90 8.66 -18.87
C PHE A 4 -21.55 9.31 -17.63
N VAL A 5 -22.36 8.54 -16.91
CA VAL A 5 -22.97 8.96 -15.64
C VAL A 5 -22.43 8.09 -14.52
N PRO A 6 -21.61 8.62 -13.58
CA PRO A 6 -21.09 7.84 -12.47
C PRO A 6 -22.20 7.50 -11.47
N ALA A 7 -22.04 6.38 -10.74
CA ALA A 7 -22.94 6.04 -9.64
C ALA A 7 -22.98 7.15 -8.58
N SER A 8 -24.15 7.42 -8.00
CA SER A 8 -24.38 8.51 -7.03
C SER A 8 -23.46 8.47 -5.81
N ARG A 9 -22.97 7.29 -5.40
CA ARG A 9 -22.00 7.18 -4.29
C ARG A 9 -20.66 7.87 -4.60
N VAL A 10 -20.25 7.91 -5.87
CA VAL A 10 -18.97 8.50 -6.31
C VAL A 10 -19.02 10.02 -6.25
N SER A 11 -20.17 10.64 -6.55
CA SER A 11 -20.30 12.11 -6.58
C SER A 11 -20.12 12.79 -5.22
N ARG A 12 -20.17 12.01 -4.13
CA ARG A 12 -19.91 12.50 -2.76
C ARG A 12 -18.42 12.56 -2.40
N ILE A 13 -17.55 11.92 -3.18
CA ILE A 13 -16.11 11.86 -2.92
C ILE A 13 -15.46 13.11 -3.51
N LYS A 14 -14.88 13.95 -2.65
CA LYS A 14 -14.14 15.15 -3.07
C LYS A 14 -12.69 14.80 -3.37
N ILE A 15 -12.07 15.62 -4.21
CA ILE A 15 -10.61 15.57 -4.42
C ILE A 15 -9.92 15.84 -3.08
N SER A 16 -8.93 15.02 -2.77
CA SER A 16 -8.09 15.17 -1.57
C SER A 16 -7.26 16.46 -1.66
N PRO A 17 -7.36 17.38 -0.68
CA PRO A 17 -6.51 18.57 -0.62
C PRO A 17 -5.01 18.24 -0.61
N SER A 18 -4.62 17.18 0.09
CA SER A 18 -3.22 16.75 0.16
C SER A 18 -2.70 16.27 -1.20
N THR A 19 -3.52 15.54 -1.96
CA THR A 19 -3.15 15.09 -3.31
C THR A 19 -3.02 16.27 -4.28
N ALA A 20 -3.91 17.25 -4.17
CA ALA A 20 -3.82 18.48 -4.97
C ALA A 20 -2.56 19.29 -4.63
N ALA A 21 -2.23 19.42 -3.35
CA ALA A 21 -1.00 20.08 -2.90
C ALA A 21 0.26 19.36 -3.42
N ALA A 22 0.30 18.03 -3.35
CA ALA A 22 1.41 17.22 -3.86
C ALA A 22 1.59 17.35 -5.37
N ALA A 23 0.49 17.36 -6.13
CA ALA A 23 0.54 17.61 -7.57
C ALA A 23 1.14 18.98 -7.87
N ARG A 24 0.71 20.02 -7.14
CA ARG A 24 1.24 21.37 -7.32
C ARG A 24 2.72 21.47 -6.94
N ALA A 25 3.15 20.84 -5.86
CA ALA A 25 4.56 20.79 -5.48
C ALA A 25 5.43 20.15 -6.58
N ARG A 26 4.97 19.05 -7.17
CA ARG A 26 5.63 18.39 -8.31
C ARG A 26 5.74 19.30 -9.54
N GLU A 27 4.66 19.99 -9.91
CA GLU A 27 4.68 20.96 -11.03
C GLU A 27 5.72 22.06 -10.81
N LEU A 28 5.77 22.64 -9.61
CA LEU A 28 6.69 23.71 -9.28
C LEU A 28 8.16 23.24 -9.30
N LYS A 29 8.44 22.02 -8.80
CA LYS A 29 9.76 21.38 -8.91
C LYS A 29 10.15 21.15 -10.37
N ALA A 30 9.23 20.62 -11.18
CA ALA A 30 9.47 20.39 -12.61
C ALA A 30 9.72 21.68 -13.40
N ALA A 31 9.15 22.80 -12.94
CA ALA A 31 9.43 24.14 -13.46
C ALA A 31 10.78 24.74 -12.97
N GLY A 32 11.61 23.95 -12.28
CA GLY A 32 12.94 24.36 -11.82
C GLY A 32 12.94 25.20 -10.54
N ARG A 33 11.83 25.25 -9.80
CA ARG A 33 11.77 25.97 -8.52
C ARG A 33 12.27 25.10 -7.39
N ASP A 34 13.02 25.71 -6.47
CA ASP A 34 13.40 25.08 -5.21
C ASP A 34 12.19 25.01 -4.27
N ILE A 35 11.75 23.78 -3.95
CA ILE A 35 10.53 23.49 -3.20
C ILE A 35 10.83 22.42 -2.15
N VAL A 36 10.69 22.80 -0.89
CA VAL A 36 10.59 21.85 0.23
C VAL A 36 9.17 21.29 0.24
N ASP A 37 9.04 20.00 -0.04
CA ASP A 37 7.75 19.34 -0.18
C ASP A 37 7.38 18.58 1.10
N LEU A 38 6.37 19.07 1.79
CA LEU A 38 5.84 18.51 3.04
C LEU A 38 4.45 17.90 2.83
N THR A 39 4.12 17.52 1.60
CA THR A 39 2.77 17.05 1.22
C THR A 39 2.65 15.52 1.18
N VAL A 40 3.78 14.82 1.14
CA VAL A 40 3.86 13.37 0.99
C VAL A 40 3.86 12.70 2.38
N GLY A 41 3.07 11.65 2.53
CA GLY A 41 2.92 10.89 3.79
C GLY A 41 3.56 9.51 3.78
N GLU A 42 4.34 9.19 2.74
CA GLU A 42 5.14 7.96 2.68
C GLU A 42 6.59 8.26 3.11
N PRO A 43 7.32 7.29 3.68
CA PRO A 43 8.70 7.50 4.06
C PRO A 43 9.62 7.74 2.86
N ASP A 44 10.72 8.44 3.09
CA ASP A 44 11.74 8.80 2.09
C ASP A 44 12.84 7.74 1.92
N PHE A 45 12.71 6.58 2.59
CA PHE A 45 13.60 5.44 2.41
C PHE A 45 13.02 4.42 1.45
N ASP A 46 13.91 3.75 0.73
CA ASP A 46 13.54 2.65 -0.16
C ASP A 46 13.21 1.37 0.63
N THR A 47 12.53 0.43 -0.01
CA THR A 47 12.27 -0.89 0.54
C THR A 47 13.58 -1.60 0.89
N PRO A 48 13.71 -2.25 2.07
CA PRO A 48 14.94 -2.94 2.46
C PRO A 48 15.35 -4.03 1.44
N ASP A 49 16.64 -4.17 1.18
CA ASP A 49 17.16 -5.07 0.12
C ASP A 49 16.80 -6.53 0.34
N ALA A 50 16.71 -6.99 1.59
CA ALA A 50 16.26 -8.34 1.92
C ALA A 50 14.82 -8.61 1.43
N ILE A 51 13.95 -7.61 1.48
CA ILE A 51 12.56 -7.71 1.03
C ILE A 51 12.51 -7.73 -0.51
N LYS A 52 13.30 -6.88 -1.17
CA LYS A 52 13.43 -6.90 -2.64
C LYS A 52 13.93 -8.25 -3.13
N ALA A 53 14.98 -8.79 -2.51
CA ALA A 53 15.54 -10.10 -2.86
C ALA A 53 14.53 -11.24 -2.67
N ALA A 54 13.75 -11.22 -1.58
CA ALA A 54 12.70 -12.21 -1.34
C ALA A 54 11.58 -12.15 -2.41
N ALA A 55 11.20 -10.94 -2.84
CA ALA A 55 10.22 -10.75 -3.90
C ALA A 55 10.74 -11.27 -5.25
N HIS A 56 11.98 -10.97 -5.63
CA HIS A 56 12.62 -11.53 -6.82
C HIS A 56 12.64 -13.06 -6.78
N ALA A 57 13.07 -13.64 -5.66
CA ALA A 57 13.11 -15.09 -5.53
C ALA A 57 11.72 -15.74 -5.61
N ALA A 58 10.66 -15.08 -5.13
CA ALA A 58 9.28 -15.56 -5.29
C ALA A 58 8.83 -15.55 -6.75
N ILE A 59 9.23 -14.52 -7.52
CA ILE A 59 9.01 -14.45 -8.97
C ILE A 59 9.73 -15.62 -9.66
N ASP A 60 11.00 -15.86 -9.33
CA ASP A 60 11.80 -16.94 -9.93
C ASP A 60 11.23 -18.34 -9.62
N ARG A 61 10.62 -18.52 -8.44
CA ARG A 61 9.90 -19.74 -8.05
C ARG A 61 8.51 -19.87 -8.68
N GLY A 62 8.06 -18.88 -9.43
CA GLY A 62 6.76 -18.89 -10.09
C GLY A 62 5.57 -18.71 -9.15
N GLU A 63 5.75 -18.05 -8.00
CA GLU A 63 4.68 -17.72 -7.04
C GLU A 63 3.75 -16.60 -7.56
N THR A 64 3.11 -16.84 -8.71
CA THR A 64 2.35 -15.83 -9.49
C THR A 64 0.87 -16.17 -9.65
N LYS A 65 0.40 -17.21 -8.98
CA LYS A 65 -1.00 -17.67 -9.03
C LYS A 65 -1.79 -17.11 -7.87
N TYR A 66 -3.12 -17.24 -7.94
CA TYR A 66 -4.00 -16.83 -6.86
C TYR A 66 -3.61 -17.48 -5.54
N THR A 67 -3.61 -16.67 -4.49
CA THR A 67 -3.51 -17.13 -3.10
C THR A 67 -4.91 -17.36 -2.53
N ALA A 68 -5.00 -17.84 -1.29
CA ALA A 68 -6.25 -17.76 -0.55
C ALA A 68 -6.68 -16.29 -0.38
N VAL A 69 -8.00 -16.07 -0.29
CA VAL A 69 -8.62 -14.72 -0.24
C VAL A 69 -8.09 -13.89 0.92
N ASN A 70 -7.78 -14.53 2.04
CA ASN A 70 -7.26 -13.88 3.24
C ASN A 70 -5.71 -13.81 3.30
N GLY A 71 -5.01 -14.14 2.21
CA GLY A 71 -3.54 -14.15 2.12
C GLY A 71 -2.93 -15.56 2.16
N THR A 72 -1.61 -15.68 2.09
CA THR A 72 -0.92 -16.98 2.20
C THR A 72 -0.82 -17.42 3.67
N PRO A 73 -0.88 -18.73 3.97
CA PRO A 73 -0.68 -19.22 5.34
C PRO A 73 0.66 -18.78 5.95
N ALA A 74 1.73 -18.76 5.13
CA ALA A 74 3.05 -18.32 5.56
C ALA A 74 3.04 -16.86 6.04
N LEU A 75 2.38 -15.95 5.30
CA LEU A 75 2.28 -14.54 5.69
C LEU A 75 1.42 -14.35 6.94
N ARG A 76 0.27 -15.03 7.05
CA ARG A 76 -0.58 -14.94 8.24
C ARG A 76 0.13 -15.42 9.50
N ASN A 77 0.83 -16.56 9.43
CA ASN A 77 1.63 -17.06 10.55
C ASN A 77 2.76 -16.10 10.95
N ALA A 78 3.41 -15.47 9.96
CA ALA A 78 4.43 -14.44 10.24
C ALA A 78 3.85 -13.22 10.98
N ILE A 79 2.64 -12.77 10.59
CA ILE A 79 1.92 -11.67 11.26
C ILE A 79 1.55 -12.05 12.70
N ILE A 80 0.98 -13.23 12.92
CA ILE A 80 0.63 -13.72 14.27
C ILE A 80 1.88 -13.77 15.16
N GLY A 81 2.99 -14.32 14.64
CA GLY A 81 4.26 -14.36 15.34
C GLY A 81 4.83 -12.96 15.66
N ASP A 82 4.69 -11.99 14.75
CA ASP A 82 5.11 -10.60 14.98
C ASP A 82 4.27 -9.91 16.07
N PHE A 83 2.94 -10.08 16.03
CA PHE A 83 2.04 -9.54 17.04
C PHE A 83 2.33 -10.12 18.42
N GLN A 84 2.57 -11.42 18.53
CA GLN A 84 2.95 -12.02 19.81
C GLN A 84 4.29 -11.47 20.30
N ARG A 85 5.30 -11.39 19.43
CA ARG A 85 6.64 -10.92 19.80
C ARG A 85 6.68 -9.46 20.22
N ARG A 86 5.99 -8.58 19.49
CA ARG A 86 6.08 -7.12 19.67
C ARG A 86 5.03 -6.55 20.61
N LEU A 87 3.84 -7.14 20.61
CA LEU A 87 2.67 -6.61 21.30
C LEU A 87 2.16 -7.55 22.40
N GLY A 88 2.66 -8.79 22.48
CA GLY A 88 2.14 -9.80 23.40
C GLY A 88 0.72 -10.28 23.06
N LEU A 89 0.27 -10.03 21.82
CA LEU A 89 -1.08 -10.38 21.36
C LEU A 89 -1.06 -11.69 20.59
N THR A 90 -1.90 -12.63 21.01
CA THR A 90 -2.12 -13.90 20.33
C THR A 90 -3.41 -13.83 19.50
N TYR A 91 -3.33 -14.27 18.24
CA TYR A 91 -4.47 -14.38 17.33
C TYR A 91 -4.50 -15.77 16.70
N ALA A 92 -5.71 -16.26 16.41
CA ALA A 92 -5.93 -17.44 15.59
C ALA A 92 -5.84 -17.11 14.09
N ASP A 93 -5.57 -18.13 13.26
CA ASP A 93 -5.42 -17.94 11.80
C ASP A 93 -6.68 -17.33 11.15
N ASN A 94 -7.87 -17.63 11.67
CA ASN A 94 -9.15 -17.10 11.19
C ASN A 94 -9.45 -15.66 11.68
N GLU A 95 -8.58 -15.07 12.50
CA GLU A 95 -8.67 -13.67 12.95
C GLU A 95 -7.77 -12.74 12.14
N ILE A 96 -7.01 -13.27 11.17
CA ILE A 96 -6.08 -12.51 10.31
C ILE A 96 -6.53 -12.55 8.86
N CYS A 97 -6.58 -11.37 8.23
CA CYS A 97 -6.82 -11.20 6.80
C CYS A 97 -5.84 -10.20 6.20
N VAL A 98 -5.27 -10.53 5.04
CA VAL A 98 -4.34 -9.67 4.30
C VAL A 98 -5.08 -8.98 3.15
N GLY A 99 -5.06 -7.65 3.15
CA GLY A 99 -5.63 -6.81 2.10
C GLY A 99 -4.58 -6.04 1.29
N GLY A 100 -5.03 -5.30 0.27
CA GLY A 100 -4.19 -4.46 -0.57
C GLY A 100 -3.79 -3.15 0.10
N GLY A 101 -2.93 -3.23 1.12
CA GLY A 101 -2.49 -2.06 1.90
C GLY A 101 -3.56 -1.56 2.88
N ALA A 102 -3.12 -0.84 3.91
CA ALA A 102 -4.00 -0.26 4.91
C ALA A 102 -4.49 1.15 4.53
N LYS A 103 -3.80 1.82 3.61
CA LYS A 103 -4.00 3.22 3.24
C LYS A 103 -3.99 3.36 1.72
#